data_AF-A0A3B8X1E7-F1
#
_entry.id   AF-A0A3B8X1E7-F1
#
_cell.length_a   1.000
_cell.length_b   1.000
_cell.length_c   1.000
_cell.angle_alpha   90.00
_cell.angle_beta   90.00
_cell.angle_gamma   90.00
#
_symmetry.space_group_name_H-M   'P 1'
#
loop_
_entity.id
_entity.type
_entity.pdbx_description
1 polymer ?
#
loop_
_entity_poly.entity_id
_entity_poly.type
_entity_poly.pdbx_seq_one_letter_code
_entity_poly.pdbx_strand_id
1 'polypeptide(L)'
;MADTIVACATPPGRGGVSVVRLSGPEATAIGKALATTLGPPRQAVLRDLVANDQQIIDSALVIFFPAPNSFTGEDVVELQCHGSPLVVDALINATLLQGARVAQPGEFSRRAFLNDRIDLLQAEAIADLIDATSQQAVIGAQRSLKG
;
A
#
# COMPACT_ATOMS: atom_id res chain seq x y z
N MET A 1 16.72 4.04 -12.01
CA MET A 1 16.04 2.95 -11.28
C MET A 1 14.93 3.60 -10.47
N ALA A 2 13.72 3.03 -10.47
CA ALA A 2 12.61 3.58 -9.70
C ALA A 2 12.89 3.44 -8.19
N ASP A 3 12.49 4.42 -7.40
CA ASP A 3 12.54 4.39 -5.94
C ASP A 3 11.39 3.55 -5.38
N THR A 4 11.50 3.10 -4.13
CA THR A 4 10.41 2.44 -3.39
C THR A 4 9.64 3.48 -2.58
N ILE A 5 8.32 3.52 -2.74
CA ILE A 5 7.44 4.45 -2.03
C ILE A 5 6.63 3.76 -0.94
N VAL A 6 6.28 4.51 0.10
CA VAL A 6 5.42 4.08 1.21
C VAL A 6 4.36 5.15 1.53
N ALA A 7 3.16 4.73 1.92
CA ALA A 7 2.16 5.60 2.55
C ALA A 7 1.12 4.80 3.36
N CYS A 8 0.40 5.49 4.24
CA CYS A 8 -0.87 4.97 4.76
C CYS A 8 -1.94 5.05 3.66
N ALA A 9 -2.54 3.91 3.31
CA ALA A 9 -3.56 3.77 2.29
C ALA A 9 -5.00 3.84 2.83
N THR A 10 -5.16 3.93 4.15
CA THR A 10 -6.46 4.14 4.82
C THR A 10 -6.61 5.60 5.27
N PRO A 11 -7.85 6.10 5.45
CA PRO A 11 -8.07 7.44 5.99
C PRO A 11 -7.35 7.66 7.34
N PRO A 12 -6.87 8.88 7.62
CA PRO A 12 -6.21 9.18 8.88
C PRO A 12 -7.20 9.10 10.05
N GLY A 13 -6.72 8.65 11.20
CA GLY A 13 -7.50 8.60 12.43
C GLY A 13 -7.25 7.33 13.24
N ARG A 14 -8.11 7.11 14.24
CA ARG A 14 -8.13 5.88 15.04
C ARG A 14 -9.15 4.91 14.45
N GLY A 15 -8.74 3.67 14.21
CA GLY A 15 -9.60 2.63 13.66
C GLY A 15 -9.16 1.23 14.05
N GLY A 16 -9.97 0.23 13.71
CA GLY A 16 -9.61 -1.18 13.95
C GLY A 16 -8.39 -1.63 13.16
N VAL A 17 -8.25 -1.13 11.92
CA VAL A 17 -7.16 -1.48 11.00
C VAL A 17 -6.69 -0.24 10.24
N SER A 18 -5.40 -0.15 9.99
CA SER A 18 -4.78 0.74 9.00
C SER A 18 -3.93 -0.07 8.03
N VAL A 19 -3.83 0.40 6.79
CA VAL A 19 -3.00 -0.26 5.76
C VAL A 19 -1.82 0.64 5.43
N VAL A 20 -0.60 0.18 5.71
CA VAL A 20 0.63 0.80 5.21
C VAL A 20 1.06 0.04 3.96
N ARG A 21 1.14 0.74 2.82
CA ARG A 21 1.43 0.15 1.51
C ARG A 21 2.80 0.60 1.03
N LEU A 22 3.62 -0.36 0.60
CA LEU A 22 4.88 -0.16 -0.11
C LEU A 22 4.73 -0.53 -1.58
N SER A 23 5.42 0.18 -2.48
CA SER A 23 5.51 -0.16 -3.91
C SER A 23 6.88 0.21 -4.46
N GLY A 24 7.53 -0.71 -5.19
CA GLY A 24 8.80 -0.45 -5.87
C GLY A 24 9.80 -1.60 -5.74
N PRO A 25 11.01 -1.45 -6.29
CA PRO A 25 11.97 -2.54 -6.42
C PRO A 25 12.50 -3.08 -5.08
N GLU A 26 12.43 -2.30 -3.99
CA GLU A 26 12.86 -2.72 -2.66
C GLU A 26 11.70 -3.10 -1.74
N ALA A 27 10.44 -3.01 -2.20
CA ALA A 27 9.26 -3.31 -1.38
C ALA A 27 9.34 -4.70 -0.75
N THR A 28 9.78 -5.71 -1.53
CA THR A 28 9.98 -7.08 -1.06
C THR A 28 11.09 -7.18 0.00
N ALA A 29 12.21 -6.47 -0.19
CA ALA A 29 13.33 -6.50 0.74
C ALA A 29 12.98 -5.81 2.07
N ILE A 30 12.40 -4.62 1.99
CA ILE A 30 11.94 -3.83 3.14
C ILE A 30 10.88 -4.63 3.90
N GLY A 31 9.86 -5.13 3.21
CA GLY A 31 8.79 -5.93 3.84
C GLY A 31 9.31 -7.19 4.56
N LYS A 32 10.33 -7.87 4.01
CA LYS A 32 11.00 -8.98 4.71
C LYS A 32 11.79 -8.52 5.93
N ALA A 33 12.43 -7.36 5.89
CA ALA A 33 13.13 -6.81 7.04
C ALA A 33 12.17 -6.51 8.21
N LEU A 34 10.96 -6.00 7.93
CA LEU A 34 9.94 -5.73 8.94
C LEU A 34 9.24 -7.00 9.44
N ALA A 35 8.93 -7.95 8.56
CA ALA A 35 8.04 -9.07 8.88
C ALA A 35 8.77 -10.42 9.00
N THR A 36 10.10 -10.45 8.88
CA THR A 36 10.96 -11.63 8.68
C THR A 36 10.69 -12.39 7.36
N THR A 37 9.42 -12.70 7.06
CA THR A 37 8.97 -13.34 5.83
C THR A 37 7.57 -12.87 5.44
N LEU A 38 7.38 -12.61 4.14
CA LEU A 38 6.12 -12.11 3.57
C LEU A 38 5.06 -13.19 3.35
N GLY A 39 5.42 -14.47 3.41
CA GLY A 39 4.53 -15.57 3.02
C GLY A 39 4.31 -15.67 1.50
N PRO A 40 3.39 -16.56 1.07
CA PRO A 40 3.06 -16.73 -0.34
C PRO A 40 2.38 -15.49 -0.94
N PRO A 41 2.58 -15.22 -2.25
CA PRO A 41 1.87 -14.16 -2.96
C PRO A 41 0.35 -14.20 -2.74
N ARG A 42 -0.24 -13.02 -2.47
CA ARG A 42 -1.68 -12.79 -2.32
C ARG A 42 -2.35 -13.62 -1.22
N GLN A 43 -1.58 -14.06 -0.23
CA GLN A 43 -2.10 -14.69 0.98
C GLN A 43 -1.82 -13.79 2.18
N ALA A 44 -2.83 -13.63 3.04
CA ALA A 44 -2.65 -12.93 4.30
C ALA A 44 -1.93 -13.84 5.29
N VAL A 45 -0.83 -13.35 5.86
CA VAL A 45 -0.09 -14.03 6.92
C VAL A 45 0.05 -13.12 8.13
N LEU A 46 -0.21 -13.65 9.32
CA LEU A 46 0.01 -12.91 10.58
C LEU A 46 1.50 -12.90 10.92
N ARG A 47 2.05 -11.71 11.20
CA ARG A 47 3.45 -11.50 11.55
C ARG A 47 3.58 -10.44 12.63
N ASP A 48 4.59 -10.61 13.48
CA ASP A 48 5.09 -9.51 14.27
C ASP A 48 5.96 -8.63 13.35
N LEU A 49 5.61 -7.36 13.29
CA LEU A 49 6.35 -6.33 12.56
C LEU A 49 7.35 -5.70 13.51
N VAL A 50 8.61 -5.65 13.09
CA VAL A 50 9.71 -5.16 13.93
C VAL A 50 10.34 -3.89 13.35
N ALA A 51 10.84 -3.04 14.24
CA ALA A 51 11.73 -1.95 13.91
C ALA A 51 13.14 -2.46 13.59
N ASN A 52 14.02 -1.56 13.15
CA ASN A 52 15.40 -1.91 12.77
C ASN A 52 16.23 -2.48 13.93
N ASP A 53 15.89 -2.12 15.17
CA ASP A 53 16.50 -2.65 16.41
C ASP A 53 15.85 -3.95 16.91
N GLN A 54 14.99 -4.58 16.10
CA GLN A 54 14.22 -5.79 16.41
C GLN A 54 13.13 -5.61 17.49
N GLN A 55 12.82 -4.38 17.90
CA GLN A 55 11.67 -4.14 18.77
C GLN A 55 10.36 -4.37 17.98
N ILE A 56 9.44 -5.13 18.55
CA ILE A 56 8.10 -5.33 17.97
C ILE A 56 7.34 -4.00 17.99
N ILE A 57 6.86 -3.60 16.81
CA ILE A 57 6.00 -2.44 16.60
C ILE A 57 4.53 -2.86 16.75
N ASP A 58 4.12 -3.94 16.08
CA ASP A 58 2.75 -4.45 16.07
C ASP A 58 2.68 -5.93 15.61
N SER A 59 1.56 -6.62 15.86
CA SER A 59 1.23 -7.91 15.25
C SER A 59 0.12 -7.71 14.21
N ALA A 60 0.44 -7.93 12.94
CA ALA A 60 -0.33 -7.44 11.80
C ALA A 60 -0.42 -8.47 10.67
N LEU A 61 -1.45 -8.33 9.82
CA LEU A 61 -1.50 -9.10 8.57
C LEU A 61 -0.55 -8.47 7.55
N VAL A 62 0.20 -9.33 6.87
CA VAL A 62 1.08 -8.95 5.75
C VAL A 62 0.57 -9.62 4.49
N ILE A 63 0.47 -8.86 3.40
CA ILE A 63 0.12 -9.37 2.09
C ILE A 63 1.15 -8.89 1.08
N PHE A 64 1.69 -9.83 0.30
CA PHE A 64 2.65 -9.55 -0.76
C PHE A 64 2.03 -9.75 -2.14
N PHE A 65 2.22 -8.77 -3.02
CA PHE A 65 1.80 -8.79 -4.42
C PHE A 65 3.04 -8.65 -5.31
N PRO A 66 3.56 -9.74 -5.89
CA PRO A 66 4.70 -9.68 -6.78
C PRO A 66 4.34 -8.98 -8.09
N ALA A 67 5.29 -8.24 -8.67
CA ALA A 67 5.21 -7.74 -10.04
C ALA A 67 5.02 -8.90 -11.04
N PRO A 68 4.33 -8.67 -12.17
CA PRO A 68 3.56 -7.47 -12.54
C PRO A 68 2.14 -7.47 -11.94
N ASN A 69 1.85 -8.40 -11.03
CA ASN A 69 0.51 -8.80 -10.60
C ASN A 69 0.06 -8.04 -9.35
N SER A 70 0.24 -6.73 -9.36
CA SER A 70 -0.11 -5.79 -8.29
C SER A 70 -0.89 -4.57 -8.84
N PHE A 71 -1.31 -3.67 -7.95
CA PHE A 71 -1.99 -2.43 -8.33
C PHE A 71 -1.09 -1.51 -9.17
N THR A 72 0.16 -1.30 -8.73
CA THR A 72 1.12 -0.44 -9.43
C THR A 72 1.84 -1.14 -10.57
N GLY A 73 1.77 -2.46 -10.67
CA GLY A 73 2.58 -3.26 -11.59
C GLY A 73 3.99 -3.57 -11.06
N GLU A 74 4.35 -3.01 -9.89
CA GLU A 74 5.61 -3.27 -9.20
C GLU A 74 5.42 -4.34 -8.11
N ASP A 75 6.49 -4.73 -7.41
CA ASP A 75 6.34 -5.43 -6.14
C ASP A 75 5.63 -4.51 -5.14
N VAL A 76 4.57 -5.02 -4.50
CA VAL A 76 3.79 -4.31 -3.49
C VAL A 76 3.70 -5.15 -2.22
N VAL A 77 3.90 -4.51 -1.07
CA VAL A 77 3.68 -5.11 0.25
C VAL A 77 2.67 -4.26 1.00
N GLU A 78 1.66 -4.90 1.57
CA GLU A 78 0.68 -4.27 2.45
C GLU A 78 0.85 -4.79 3.87
N LEU A 79 0.97 -3.87 4.81
CA LEU A 79 1.00 -4.11 6.25
C LEU A 79 -0.33 -3.63 6.82
N GLN A 80 -1.20 -4.55 7.21
CA GLN A 80 -2.51 -4.25 7.79
C GLN A 80 -2.39 -4.32 9.31
N CYS A 81 -1.96 -3.20 9.89
CA CYS A 81 -1.69 -3.04 11.31
C CYS A 81 -2.92 -2.52 12.06
N HIS A 82 -2.87 -2.50 13.38
CA HIS A 82 -3.87 -1.80 14.17
C HIS A 82 -3.89 -0.32 13.82
N GLY A 83 -5.08 0.28 13.76
CA GLY A 83 -5.29 1.66 13.33
C GLY A 83 -4.92 2.71 14.37
N SER A 84 -3.76 2.56 15.02
CA SER A 84 -3.16 3.56 15.89
C SER A 84 -2.25 4.47 15.06
N PRO A 85 -2.44 5.80 15.07
CA PRO A 85 -1.54 6.72 14.36
C PRO A 85 -0.06 6.52 14.72
N LEU A 86 0.23 6.22 15.99
CA LEU A 86 1.61 5.95 16.44
C LEU A 86 2.20 4.67 15.83
N VAL A 87 1.39 3.63 15.64
CA VAL A 87 1.82 2.37 14.99
C VAL A 87 2.09 2.62 13.52
N VAL A 88 1.18 3.32 12.83
CA VAL A 88 1.32 3.68 11.41
C VAL A 88 2.58 4.51 11.19
N ASP A 89 2.81 5.54 12.01
CA ASP A 89 4.00 6.39 11.93
C ASP A 89 5.28 5.59 12.20
N ALA A 90 5.27 4.69 13.18
CA ALA A 90 6.42 3.83 13.48
C ALA A 90 6.75 2.90 12.30
N LEU A 91 5.75 2.29 11.67
CA LEU A 91 5.94 1.44 10.49
C LEU A 91 6.47 2.24 9.30
N ILE A 92 5.87 3.41 9.01
CA ILE A 92 6.37 4.27 7.93
C ILE A 92 7.83 4.65 8.20
N ASN A 93 8.16 5.12 9.40
CA ASN A 93 9.53 5.49 9.75
C ASN A 93 10.51 4.32 9.60
N ALA A 94 10.13 3.11 10.02
CA ALA A 94 10.95 1.92 9.83
C ALA A 94 11.22 1.62 8.34
N THR A 95 10.24 1.83 7.46
CA THR A 95 10.45 1.69 6.00
C THR A 95 11.36 2.78 5.41
N LEU A 96 11.24 4.03 5.91
CA LEU A 96 12.08 5.15 5.45
C LEU A 96 13.56 4.92 5.79
N LEU A 97 13.83 4.38 6.99
CA LEU A 97 15.18 4.02 7.41
C LEU A 97 15.80 2.88 6.57
N GLN A 98 14.97 2.13 5.85
CA GLN A 98 15.40 1.05 4.93
C GLN A 98 15.47 1.54 3.47
N GLY A 99 15.34 2.83 3.20
CA GLY A 99 15.50 3.42 1.86
C GLY A 99 14.21 3.76 1.12
N ALA A 100 13.03 3.47 1.68
CA ALA A 100 11.78 3.94 1.09
C ALA A 100 11.65 5.47 1.20
N ARG A 101 10.80 6.06 0.35
CA ARG A 101 10.38 7.46 0.42
C ARG A 101 8.86 7.57 0.60
N VAL A 102 8.38 8.61 1.27
CA VAL A 102 6.94 8.89 1.33
C VAL A 102 6.39 9.15 -0.09
N ALA A 103 5.31 8.47 -0.45
CA ALA A 103 4.63 8.64 -1.73
C ALA A 103 4.07 10.07 -1.88
N GLN A 104 4.08 10.61 -3.09
CA GLN A 104 3.34 11.83 -3.45
C GLN A 104 1.83 11.53 -3.57
N PRO A 105 0.98 12.56 -3.47
CA PRO A 105 -0.45 12.41 -3.75
C PRO A 105 -0.69 11.76 -5.13
N GLY A 106 -1.53 10.70 -5.15
CA GLY A 106 -1.85 9.96 -6.37
C GLY A 106 -0.72 9.11 -6.96
N GLU A 107 0.46 9.03 -6.33
CA GLU A 107 1.63 8.40 -6.94
C GLU A 107 1.44 6.90 -7.23
N PHE A 108 0.71 6.17 -6.37
CA PHE A 108 0.39 4.76 -6.65
C PHE A 108 -0.44 4.60 -7.94
N SER A 109 -1.48 5.40 -8.12
CA SER A 109 -2.29 5.37 -9.35
C SER A 109 -1.49 5.86 -10.56
N ARG A 110 -0.62 6.87 -10.39
CA ARG A 110 0.31 7.31 -11.45
C ARG A 110 1.23 6.18 -11.89
N ARG A 111 1.79 5.41 -10.96
CA ARG A 111 2.63 4.23 -11.29
C ARG A 111 1.83 3.12 -11.95
N ALA A 112 0.60 2.86 -11.50
CA ALA A 112 -0.30 1.92 -12.15
C ALA A 112 -0.53 2.28 -13.62
N PHE A 113 -0.79 3.56 -13.91
CA PHE A 113 -0.92 4.07 -15.28
C PHE A 113 0.38 3.91 -16.09
N LEU A 114 1.53 4.31 -15.53
CA LEU A 114 2.84 4.20 -16.21
C LEU A 114 3.28 2.75 -16.49
N ASN A 115 2.75 1.79 -15.74
CA ASN A 115 3.01 0.36 -15.91
C ASN A 115 1.87 -0.37 -16.61
N ASP A 116 1.04 0.35 -17.37
CA ASP A 116 -0.06 -0.18 -18.19
C ASP A 116 -1.05 -1.07 -17.40
N ARG A 117 -1.21 -0.80 -16.10
CA ARG A 117 -2.18 -1.51 -15.23
C ARG A 117 -3.58 -0.94 -15.36
N ILE A 118 -3.65 0.36 -15.63
CA ILE A 118 -4.87 1.14 -15.83
C ILE A 118 -4.61 2.18 -16.92
N ASP A 119 -5.66 2.63 -17.62
CA ASP A 119 -5.58 3.81 -18.46
C ASP A 119 -5.87 5.11 -17.67
N LEU A 120 -5.80 6.26 -18.36
CA LEU A 120 -6.03 7.56 -17.73
C LEU A 120 -7.47 7.72 -17.23
N LEU A 121 -8.45 7.21 -17.98
CA LEU A 121 -9.87 7.28 -17.59
C LEU A 121 -10.15 6.45 -16.34
N GLN A 122 -9.53 5.26 -16.24
CA GLN A 122 -9.58 4.42 -15.06
C GLN A 122 -8.90 5.09 -13.87
N ALA A 123 -7.77 5.77 -14.06
CA ALA A 123 -7.09 6.52 -13.00
C ALA A 123 -7.97 7.67 -12.45
N GLU A 124 -8.63 8.43 -13.33
CA GLU A 124 -9.59 9.47 -12.96
C GLU A 124 -10.80 8.85 -12.23
N ALA A 125 -11.33 7.74 -12.75
CA ALA A 125 -12.46 7.05 -12.15
C ALA A 125 -12.17 6.50 -10.73
N ILE A 126 -10.92 6.19 -10.39
CA ILE A 126 -10.54 5.86 -9.00
C ILE A 126 -10.77 7.07 -8.09
N ALA A 127 -10.34 8.26 -8.51
CA ALA A 127 -10.52 9.48 -7.71
C ALA A 127 -12.02 9.81 -7.57
N ASP A 128 -12.77 9.75 -8.68
CA ASP A 128 -14.22 9.97 -8.67
C ASP A 128 -14.95 8.99 -7.76
N LEU A 129 -14.53 7.72 -7.73
CA LEU A 129 -15.12 6.71 -6.86
C LEU A 129 -14.87 7.01 -5.37
N ILE A 130 -13.67 7.48 -5.03
CA ILE A 130 -13.29 7.84 -3.65
C ILE A 130 -14.08 9.08 -3.19
N ASP A 131 -14.25 10.07 -4.05
CA ASP A 131 -14.90 11.35 -3.74
C ASP A 131 -16.43 11.33 -3.92
N ALA A 132 -17.00 10.22 -4.40
CA ALA A 132 -18.42 10.11 -4.70
C ALA A 132 -19.32 10.33 -3.47
N THR A 133 -20.22 11.32 -3.58
CA THR A 133 -21.19 11.68 -2.52
C THR A 133 -22.61 11.16 -2.78
N SER A 134 -22.82 10.42 -3.88
CA SER A 134 -24.11 9.79 -4.21
C SER A 134 -23.94 8.39 -4.77
N GLN A 135 -24.95 7.55 -4.59
CA GLN A 135 -24.95 6.18 -5.13
C GLN A 135 -24.85 6.16 -6.66
N GLN A 136 -25.47 7.14 -7.34
CA GLN A 136 -25.38 7.26 -8.79
C GLN A 136 -23.95 7.59 -9.26
N ALA A 137 -23.25 8.48 -8.54
CA ALA A 137 -21.84 8.77 -8.81
C ALA A 137 -20.95 7.53 -8.64
N VAL A 138 -21.16 6.75 -7.56
CA VAL A 138 -20.45 5.48 -7.34
C VAL A 138 -20.66 4.52 -8.51
N ILE A 139 -21.91 4.33 -8.97
CA ILE A 139 -22.23 3.43 -10.09
C ILE A 139 -21.58 3.94 -11.39
N GLY A 140 -21.58 5.25 -11.64
CA GLY A 140 -20.94 5.87 -12.79
C GLY A 140 -19.43 5.60 -12.81
N ALA A 141 -18.73 5.95 -11.73
CA ALA A 141 -17.29 5.74 -11.60
C ALA A 141 -16.90 4.26 -11.70
N GLN A 142 -17.70 3.34 -11.11
CA GLN A 142 -17.48 1.90 -11.24
C GLN A 142 -17.56 1.38 -12.68
N ARG A 143 -18.40 1.99 -13.53
CA ARG A 143 -18.48 1.59 -14.95
C ARG A 143 -17.21 2.01 -15.68
N SER A 144 -16.79 3.27 -15.52
CA SER A 144 -15.53 3.77 -16.11
C SER A 144 -14.31 2.96 -15.66
N LEU A 145 -14.28 2.53 -14.39
CA LEU A 145 -13.23 1.65 -13.87
C LEU A 145 -13.13 0.30 -14.58
N LYS A 146 -14.25 -0.25 -15.05
CA LYS A 146 -14.29 -1.55 -15.73
C LYS A 146 -13.91 -1.48 -17.21
N GLY A 147 -13.82 -0.28 -17.79
CA GLY A 147 -13.72 -0.05 -19.23
C GLY A 147 -15.10 -0.01 -19.87
#